data_AF-A0A0D0BY90-F1
#
_entry.id   AF-A0A0D0BY90-F1
#
_cell.length_a   1.000
_cell.length_b   1.000
_cell.length_c   1.000
_cell.angle_alpha   90.00
_cell.angle_beta   90.00
_cell.angle_gamma   90.00
#
_symmetry.space_group_name_H-M   'P 1'
#
loop_
_entity.id
_entity.type
_entity.pdbx_description
1 polymer ?
#
loop_
_entity_poly.entity_id
_entity_poly.type
_entity_poly.pdbx_seq_one_letter_code
_entity_poly.pdbx_strand_id
1 'polypeptide(L)'
;MEDDVAGGNYDPFWVGFPLVDIHKSITPDILHQLYQGILKHLIEWVQQVVGAEELDRRMSSLPPACGVRHFKHGISLLTQVSGTERKHIARILLSCLVGKIEPCGIVACWSLLHFIQLAQYPSHNEETLSYMQQELDIWHTNRSFFNLQNIRDDFNIPKYHSLLHYIESIRWLGTTDNYNTEAFECLHIDFAKQGWHASNKRDHFPQMVKWLSRQEKVASYDFYRSWMDKFCADEGGDDNKGGNTEQEQEINIKSHQAWRRSIANCAQFKFRLAKSPAELSKSISRILVTHSAPGFVAQLKLFLASLLPPNQAVNKLTALESSLPFSSLDVWHQLKFRPFNLSDNDSNSVQEVIKAILISKHSSIPRFDTVLVLDSDEAESTAVQGRTQIIF
;
A
#
# COMPACT_ATOMS: atom_id res chain seq x y z
N MET A 1 -12.15 18.35 50.38
CA MET A 1 -12.24 17.76 49.03
C MET A 1 -11.20 16.67 49.02
N GLU A 2 -11.69 15.46 48.77
CA GLU A 2 -10.91 14.22 48.76
C GLU A 2 -9.80 14.30 47.72
N ASP A 3 -8.61 13.83 48.08
CA ASP A 3 -7.45 13.75 47.20
C ASP A 3 -7.76 12.83 46.03
N ASP A 4 -7.86 13.41 44.84
CA ASP A 4 -8.05 12.70 43.58
C ASP A 4 -6.79 11.84 43.29
N VAL A 5 -6.98 10.53 43.33
CA VAL A 5 -5.95 9.49 43.17
C VAL A 5 -5.27 9.55 41.79
N ALA A 6 -5.75 10.40 40.87
CA ALA A 6 -5.18 10.60 39.54
C ALA A 6 -4.10 11.71 39.44
N GLY A 7 -3.88 12.54 40.47
CA GLY A 7 -2.77 13.51 40.49
C GLY A 7 -2.69 14.46 39.28
N GLY A 8 -3.82 14.77 38.64
CA GLY A 8 -3.85 15.66 37.48
C GLY A 8 -3.63 17.11 37.90
N ASN A 9 -2.52 17.71 37.48
CA ASN A 9 -2.37 19.16 37.58
C ASN A 9 -3.38 19.83 36.65
N TYR A 10 -4.23 20.72 37.18
CA TYR A 10 -5.28 21.39 36.42
C TYR A 10 -4.73 22.53 35.53
N ASP A 11 -3.50 22.96 35.77
CA ASP A 11 -2.79 23.87 34.89
C ASP A 11 -2.25 23.10 33.68
N PRO A 12 -2.59 23.51 32.44
CA PRO A 12 -2.01 22.90 31.26
C PRO A 12 -0.49 22.96 31.31
N PHE A 13 0.19 21.88 30.93
CA PHE A 13 1.65 21.77 31.08
C PHE A 13 2.43 22.85 30.33
N TRP A 14 1.82 23.51 29.33
CA TRP A 14 2.41 24.59 28.55
C TRP A 14 2.26 25.98 29.18
N VAL A 15 1.54 26.12 30.30
CA VAL A 15 1.44 27.39 31.03
C VAL A 15 2.82 27.80 31.55
N GLY A 16 3.29 28.97 31.13
CA GLY A 16 4.61 29.52 31.52
C GLY A 16 5.70 29.40 30.45
N PHE A 17 5.42 28.80 29.28
CA PHE A 17 6.34 28.81 28.14
C PHE A 17 6.01 29.95 27.18
N PRO A 18 6.72 31.11 27.24
CA PRO A 18 6.34 32.34 26.52
C PRO A 18 6.50 32.25 25.00
N LEU A 19 7.22 31.24 24.50
CA LEU A 19 7.50 31.04 23.06
C LEU A 19 6.77 29.82 22.47
N VAL A 20 5.94 29.13 23.26
CA VAL A 20 5.23 27.92 22.81
C VAL A 20 3.79 28.26 22.50
N ASP A 21 3.44 28.16 21.21
CA ASP A 21 2.06 28.12 20.76
C ASP A 21 1.63 26.65 20.67
N ILE A 22 0.84 26.21 21.64
CA ILE A 22 0.36 24.82 21.69
C ILE A 22 -0.49 24.47 20.46
N HIS A 23 -1.16 25.45 19.84
CA HIS A 23 -1.99 25.21 18.67
C HIS A 23 -1.16 24.82 17.45
N LYS A 24 0.09 25.30 17.35
CA LYS A 24 1.05 24.90 16.31
C LYS A 24 1.68 23.53 16.55
N SER A 25 1.50 22.97 17.74
CA SER A 25 2.00 21.63 18.09
C SER A 25 1.03 20.52 17.69
N ILE A 26 -0.20 20.88 17.29
CA ILE A 26 -1.21 19.92 16.84
C ILE A 26 -1.01 19.68 15.35
N THR A 27 -0.46 18.52 15.02
CA THR A 27 -0.17 18.16 13.64
C THR A 27 -1.39 17.58 12.92
N PRO A 28 -1.54 17.81 11.60
CA PRO A 28 -2.54 17.11 10.80
C PRO A 28 -2.29 15.60 10.79
N ASP A 29 -3.35 14.81 10.66
CA ASP A 29 -3.24 13.35 10.63
C ASP A 29 -4.11 12.74 9.53
N ILE A 30 -3.47 12.09 8.56
CA ILE A 30 -4.14 11.53 7.38
C ILE A 30 -5.15 10.45 7.78
N LEU A 31 -4.79 9.54 8.66
CA LEU A 31 -5.63 8.39 8.99
C LEU A 31 -6.84 8.80 9.83
N HIS A 32 -6.62 9.51 10.93
CA HIS A 32 -7.62 9.83 11.95
C HIS A 32 -8.48 11.04 11.61
N GLN A 33 -7.90 12.06 10.96
CA GLN A 33 -8.63 13.26 10.55
C GLN A 33 -9.26 13.05 9.17
N LEU A 34 -8.48 12.69 8.15
CA LEU A 34 -9.02 12.58 6.79
C LEU A 34 -9.83 11.29 6.59
N TYR A 35 -9.21 10.11 6.73
CA TYR A 35 -9.91 8.85 6.42
C TYR A 35 -10.99 8.49 7.46
N GLN A 36 -10.64 8.48 8.76
CA GLN A 36 -11.57 8.12 9.85
C GLN A 36 -12.43 9.29 10.33
N GLY A 37 -12.21 10.49 9.81
CA GLY A 37 -13.02 11.66 10.09
C GLY A 37 -13.85 12.11 8.89
N ILE A 38 -13.19 12.78 7.96
CA ILE A 38 -13.83 13.43 6.82
C ILE A 38 -14.50 12.40 5.92
N LEU A 39 -13.75 11.40 5.44
CA LEU A 39 -14.28 10.37 4.57
C LEU A 39 -15.35 9.51 5.27
N LYS A 40 -15.24 9.30 6.58
CA LYS A 40 -16.30 8.65 7.37
C LYS A 40 -17.64 9.36 7.19
N HIS A 41 -17.66 10.66 7.46
CA HIS A 41 -18.87 11.45 7.36
C HIS A 41 -19.33 11.60 5.92
N LEU A 42 -18.41 11.74 4.96
CA LEU A 42 -18.76 11.81 3.55
C LEU A 42 -19.50 10.55 3.10
N ILE A 43 -19.03 9.35 3.48
CA ILE A 43 -19.71 8.08 3.19
C ILE A 43 -21.09 8.05 3.84
N GLU A 44 -21.20 8.43 5.11
CA GLU A 44 -22.49 8.48 5.83
C GLU A 44 -23.51 9.39 5.11
N TRP A 45 -23.08 10.57 4.66
CA TRP A 45 -23.93 11.52 3.95
C TRP A 45 -24.34 11.01 2.56
N VAL A 46 -23.40 10.43 1.83
CA VAL A 46 -23.66 9.82 0.53
C VAL A 46 -24.65 8.65 0.64
N GLN A 47 -24.54 7.83 1.68
CA GLN A 47 -25.48 6.74 1.95
C GLN A 47 -26.90 7.25 2.21
N GLN A 48 -27.05 8.43 2.83
CA GLN A 48 -28.35 9.06 3.03
C GLN A 48 -28.94 9.62 1.73
N VAL A 49 -28.12 10.20 0.85
CA VAL A 49 -28.57 10.74 -0.45
C VAL A 49 -28.96 9.64 -1.42
N VAL A 50 -28.06 8.67 -1.61
CA VAL A 50 -28.21 7.64 -2.65
C VAL A 50 -29.07 6.47 -2.16
N GLY A 51 -29.09 6.24 -0.84
CA GLY A 51 -29.59 5.02 -0.21
C GLY A 51 -28.46 3.99 -0.05
N ALA A 52 -28.33 3.43 1.15
CA ALA A 52 -27.28 2.47 1.48
C ALA A 52 -27.32 1.22 0.58
N GLU A 53 -28.52 0.68 0.32
CA GLU A 53 -28.69 -0.49 -0.55
C GLU A 53 -28.28 -0.20 -2.01
N GLU A 54 -28.61 0.97 -2.52
CA GLU A 54 -28.26 1.37 -3.88
C GLU A 54 -26.75 1.60 -4.01
N LEU A 55 -26.11 2.22 -3.01
CA LEU A 55 -24.67 2.41 -2.98
C LEU A 55 -23.94 1.06 -2.95
N ASP A 56 -24.40 0.13 -2.10
CA ASP A 56 -23.83 -1.22 -1.99
C ASP A 56 -23.99 -2.02 -3.30
N ARG A 57 -25.17 -1.92 -3.93
CA ARG A 57 -25.44 -2.55 -5.24
C ARG A 57 -24.47 -2.03 -6.30
N ARG A 58 -24.22 -0.72 -6.32
CA ARG A 58 -23.29 -0.09 -7.27
C ARG A 58 -21.85 -0.53 -7.02
N MET A 59 -21.39 -0.49 -5.76
CA MET A 59 -20.05 -0.97 -5.40
C MET A 59 -19.84 -2.45 -5.78
N SER A 60 -20.87 -3.27 -5.60
CA SER A 60 -20.84 -4.70 -5.97
C SER A 60 -20.84 -4.92 -7.49
N SER A 61 -21.39 -3.99 -8.25
CA SER A 61 -21.47 -4.06 -9.72
C SER A 61 -20.21 -3.55 -10.44
N LEU A 62 -19.30 -2.87 -9.74
CA LEU A 62 -18.06 -2.39 -10.33
C LEU A 62 -17.20 -3.57 -10.80
N PRO A 63 -16.65 -3.52 -12.03
CA PRO A 63 -15.73 -4.54 -12.48
C PRO A 63 -14.48 -4.57 -11.58
N PRO A 64 -13.87 -5.75 -11.36
CA PRO A 64 -12.59 -5.84 -10.68
C PRO A 64 -11.55 -4.92 -11.35
N ALA A 65 -10.80 -4.16 -10.55
CA ALA A 65 -9.79 -3.22 -11.01
C ALA A 65 -8.47 -3.46 -10.26
N CYS A 66 -7.35 -3.32 -10.98
CA CYS A 66 -6.02 -3.54 -10.42
C CYS A 66 -5.75 -2.61 -9.24
N GLY A 67 -5.23 -3.14 -8.13
CA GLY A 67 -4.87 -2.35 -6.95
C GLY A 67 -6.07 -1.80 -6.14
N VAL A 68 -7.29 -2.26 -6.42
CA VAL A 68 -8.51 -1.82 -5.73
C VAL A 68 -9.28 -3.03 -5.20
N ARG A 69 -9.68 -2.99 -3.93
CA ARG A 69 -10.50 -4.04 -3.33
C ARG A 69 -11.90 -4.02 -3.94
N HIS A 70 -12.35 -5.19 -4.39
CA HIS A 70 -13.72 -5.39 -4.84
C HIS A 70 -14.66 -5.65 -3.65
N PHE A 71 -15.71 -4.85 -3.51
CA PHE A 71 -16.70 -4.93 -2.43
C PHE A 71 -17.94 -5.70 -2.89
N LYS A 72 -17.84 -7.03 -2.95
CA LYS A 72 -18.90 -7.93 -3.47
C LYS A 72 -20.27 -7.79 -2.78
N HIS A 73 -20.26 -7.37 -1.52
CA HIS A 73 -21.47 -7.19 -0.71
C HIS A 73 -21.63 -5.73 -0.24
N GLY A 74 -21.02 -4.78 -0.96
CA GLY A 74 -20.98 -3.38 -0.56
C GLY A 74 -20.18 -3.12 0.73
N ILE A 75 -20.50 -2.01 1.38
CA ILE A 75 -19.82 -1.51 2.59
C ILE A 75 -20.72 -1.49 3.82
N SER A 76 -22.05 -1.51 3.69
CA SER A 76 -22.95 -1.38 4.84
C SER A 76 -22.89 -2.56 5.82
N LEU A 77 -22.43 -3.74 5.37
CA LEU A 77 -22.23 -4.92 6.22
C LEU A 77 -20.92 -4.88 7.02
N LEU A 78 -20.04 -3.90 6.79
CA LEU A 78 -18.76 -3.80 7.48
C LEU A 78 -18.96 -3.19 8.87
N THR A 79 -18.83 -4.00 9.93
CA THR A 79 -18.97 -3.54 11.31
C THR A 79 -17.77 -2.75 11.83
N GLN A 80 -16.56 -3.06 11.34
CA GLN A 80 -15.34 -2.35 11.71
C GLN A 80 -14.49 -2.11 10.46
N VAL A 81 -14.62 -0.90 9.89
CA VAL A 81 -13.88 -0.51 8.67
C VAL A 81 -12.47 -0.05 9.05
N SER A 82 -11.48 -0.82 8.62
CA SER A 82 -10.04 -0.50 8.78
C SER A 82 -9.61 0.71 7.94
N GLY A 83 -8.45 1.28 8.25
CA GLY A 83 -7.84 2.36 7.45
C GLY A 83 -7.63 1.96 5.99
N THR A 84 -7.14 0.75 5.74
CA THR A 84 -6.96 0.21 4.39
C THR A 84 -8.28 0.08 3.63
N GLU A 85 -9.35 -0.36 4.30
CA GLU A 85 -10.68 -0.42 3.68
C GLU A 85 -11.19 0.97 3.30
N ARG A 86 -10.98 1.97 4.16
CA ARG A 86 -11.32 3.37 3.86
C ARG A 86 -10.56 3.89 2.64
N LYS A 87 -9.26 3.60 2.52
CA LYS A 87 -8.46 3.94 1.33
C LYS A 87 -9.05 3.35 0.06
N HIS A 88 -9.46 2.08 0.09
CA HIS A 88 -10.10 1.45 -1.07
C HIS A 88 -11.48 2.03 -1.38
N ILE A 89 -12.29 2.35 -0.37
CA ILE A 89 -13.59 3.00 -0.58
C ILE A 89 -13.40 4.37 -1.22
N ALA A 90 -12.43 5.17 -0.77
CA ALA A 90 -12.11 6.48 -1.35
C ALA A 90 -11.85 6.40 -2.86
N ARG A 91 -11.13 5.37 -3.32
CA ARG A 91 -10.78 5.17 -4.75
C ARG A 91 -11.98 4.89 -5.65
N ILE A 92 -13.05 4.28 -5.12
CA ILE A 92 -14.22 3.87 -5.92
C ILE A 92 -15.48 4.69 -5.64
N LEU A 93 -15.51 5.48 -4.57
CA LEU A 93 -16.71 6.15 -4.11
C LEU A 93 -17.34 6.98 -5.23
N LEU A 94 -16.53 7.77 -5.94
CA LEU A 94 -17.01 8.69 -6.97
C LEU A 94 -17.72 7.99 -8.14
N SER A 95 -17.22 6.84 -8.59
CA SER A 95 -17.83 6.11 -9.72
C SER A 95 -19.22 5.59 -9.35
N CYS A 96 -19.46 5.30 -8.07
CA CYS A 96 -20.78 4.91 -7.57
C CYS A 96 -21.78 6.07 -7.50
N LEU A 97 -21.35 7.34 -7.58
CA LEU A 97 -22.25 8.50 -7.46
C LEU A 97 -22.79 9.00 -8.80
N VAL A 98 -22.09 8.67 -9.89
CA VAL A 98 -22.42 9.16 -11.23
C VAL A 98 -23.86 8.76 -11.61
N GLY A 99 -24.65 9.76 -12.03
CA GLY A 99 -26.04 9.58 -12.43
C GLY A 99 -27.03 9.33 -11.30
N LYS A 100 -26.64 9.51 -10.03
CA LYS A 100 -27.57 9.47 -8.88
C LYS A 100 -27.66 10.75 -8.08
N ILE A 101 -26.55 11.46 -7.96
CA ILE A 101 -26.51 12.74 -7.27
C ILE A 101 -26.32 13.87 -8.27
N GLU A 102 -26.75 15.07 -7.90
CA GLU A 102 -26.56 16.26 -8.74
C GLU A 102 -25.06 16.57 -8.94
N PRO A 103 -24.68 17.21 -10.07
CA PRO A 103 -23.28 17.51 -10.36
C PRO A 103 -22.55 18.26 -9.24
N CYS A 104 -23.21 19.18 -8.55
CA CYS A 104 -22.62 19.90 -7.41
C CYS A 104 -22.23 18.96 -6.26
N GLY A 105 -23.05 17.96 -5.95
CA GLY A 105 -22.72 16.93 -4.95
C GLY A 105 -21.54 16.05 -5.38
N ILE A 106 -21.44 15.73 -6.68
CA ILE A 106 -20.28 14.99 -7.23
C ILE A 106 -19.01 15.81 -7.06
N VAL A 107 -19.05 17.09 -7.42
CA VAL A 107 -17.91 18.02 -7.30
C VAL A 107 -17.49 18.19 -5.82
N ALA A 108 -18.45 18.29 -4.90
CA ALA A 108 -18.17 18.34 -3.48
C ALA A 108 -17.44 17.06 -2.98
N CYS A 109 -17.93 15.88 -3.35
CA CYS A 109 -17.27 14.62 -3.01
C CYS A 109 -15.88 14.51 -3.65
N TRP A 110 -15.76 14.88 -4.93
CA TRP A 110 -14.52 14.85 -5.69
C TRP A 110 -13.45 15.73 -5.04
N SER A 111 -13.79 16.96 -4.67
CA SER A 111 -12.84 17.90 -4.07
C SER A 111 -12.26 17.42 -2.75
N LEU A 112 -13.07 16.80 -1.88
CA LEU A 112 -12.55 16.19 -0.65
C LEU A 112 -11.63 15.00 -0.94
N LEU A 113 -12.01 14.11 -1.88
CA LEU A 113 -11.16 12.97 -2.24
C LEU A 113 -9.83 13.43 -2.86
N HIS A 114 -9.86 14.47 -3.69
CA HIS A 114 -8.67 15.10 -4.26
C HIS A 114 -7.80 15.75 -3.20
N PHE A 115 -8.39 16.49 -2.26
CA PHE A 115 -7.68 17.05 -1.12
C PHE A 115 -6.93 15.96 -0.32
N ILE A 116 -7.60 14.84 -0.04
CA ILE A 116 -6.99 13.70 0.67
C ILE A 116 -5.80 13.15 -0.11
N GLN A 117 -5.91 13.04 -1.43
CA GLN A 117 -4.82 12.58 -2.29
C GLN A 117 -3.64 13.56 -2.28
N LEU A 118 -3.92 14.86 -2.43
CA LEU A 118 -2.90 15.92 -2.42
C LEU A 118 -2.16 15.95 -1.07
N ALA A 119 -2.87 15.81 0.05
CA ALA A 119 -2.28 15.81 1.39
C ALA A 119 -1.28 14.67 1.63
N GLN A 120 -1.32 13.61 0.80
CA GLN A 120 -0.43 12.45 0.88
C GLN A 120 0.78 12.57 -0.07
N TYR A 121 0.98 13.70 -0.74
CA TYR A 121 2.14 13.84 -1.61
C TYR A 121 3.44 13.81 -0.79
N PRO A 122 4.47 13.08 -1.26
CA PRO A 122 5.75 12.97 -0.56
C PRO A 122 6.59 14.26 -0.66
N SER A 123 6.15 15.21 -1.48
CA SER A 123 6.80 16.52 -1.63
C SER A 123 5.77 17.56 -2.05
N HIS A 124 5.88 18.76 -1.48
CA HIS A 124 5.07 19.91 -1.86
C HIS A 124 5.92 21.08 -2.34
N ASN A 125 5.40 21.79 -3.34
CA ASN A 125 5.81 23.13 -3.74
C ASN A 125 4.57 24.06 -3.68
N GLU A 126 4.77 25.37 -3.88
CA GLU A 126 3.66 26.35 -3.84
C GLU A 126 2.56 26.06 -4.89
N GLU A 127 2.90 25.44 -6.01
CA GLU A 127 1.92 25.03 -7.02
C GLU A 127 1.00 23.93 -6.47
N THR A 128 1.56 22.84 -5.92
CA THR A 128 0.77 21.76 -5.31
C THR A 128 -0.04 22.21 -4.10
N LEU A 129 0.47 23.18 -3.33
CA LEU A 129 -0.28 23.80 -2.23
C LEU A 129 -1.44 24.65 -2.77
N SER A 130 -1.27 25.30 -3.92
CA SER A 130 -2.36 26.03 -4.56
C SER A 130 -3.47 25.10 -5.06
N TYR A 131 -3.13 23.92 -5.59
CA TYR A 131 -4.11 22.87 -5.89
C TYR A 131 -4.89 22.44 -4.65
N MET A 132 -4.19 22.26 -3.52
CA MET A 132 -4.83 21.89 -2.26
C MET A 132 -5.81 22.97 -1.76
N GLN A 133 -5.44 24.25 -1.89
CA GLN A 133 -6.34 25.37 -1.57
C GLN A 133 -7.55 25.40 -2.49
N GLN A 134 -7.33 25.21 -3.79
CA GLN A 134 -8.41 25.18 -4.79
C GLN A 134 -9.44 24.10 -4.47
N GLU A 135 -9.01 22.91 -4.05
CA GLU A 135 -9.93 21.84 -3.63
C GLU A 135 -10.76 22.24 -2.39
N LEU A 136 -10.18 22.96 -1.43
CA LEU A 136 -10.94 23.50 -0.30
C LEU A 136 -11.98 24.53 -0.74
N ASP A 137 -11.62 25.43 -1.66
CA ASP A 137 -12.53 26.46 -2.15
C ASP A 137 -13.69 25.83 -2.96
N ILE A 138 -13.40 24.82 -3.77
CA ILE A 138 -14.40 24.02 -4.49
C ILE A 138 -15.32 23.32 -3.50
N TRP A 139 -14.78 22.70 -2.44
CA TRP A 139 -15.58 22.10 -1.38
C TRP A 139 -16.50 23.13 -0.71
N HIS A 140 -15.97 24.28 -0.30
CA HIS A 140 -16.75 25.33 0.37
C HIS A 140 -17.88 25.89 -0.49
N THR A 141 -17.67 25.97 -1.80
CA THR A 141 -18.66 26.43 -2.78
C THR A 141 -19.79 25.41 -2.95
N ASN A 142 -19.47 24.11 -2.96
CA ASN A 142 -20.43 23.05 -3.31
C ASN A 142 -21.02 22.30 -2.10
N ARG A 143 -20.45 22.44 -0.90
CA ARG A 143 -20.92 21.72 0.31
C ARG A 143 -22.38 22.01 0.67
N SER A 144 -22.92 23.16 0.28
CA SER A 144 -24.32 23.53 0.51
C SER A 144 -25.31 22.51 -0.06
N PHE A 145 -24.90 21.71 -1.06
CA PHE A 145 -25.64 20.56 -1.54
C PHE A 145 -26.12 19.65 -0.39
N PHE A 146 -25.26 19.30 0.57
CA PHE A 146 -25.65 18.41 1.66
C PHE A 146 -26.65 19.06 2.63
N ASN A 147 -26.64 20.39 2.75
CA ASN A 147 -27.64 21.12 3.54
C ASN A 147 -29.00 21.13 2.82
N LEU A 148 -29.01 21.36 1.51
CA LEU A 148 -30.24 21.38 0.71
C LEU A 148 -30.95 20.02 0.67
N GLN A 149 -30.20 18.94 0.79
CA GLN A 149 -30.73 17.58 0.89
C GLN A 149 -31.21 17.21 2.31
N ASN A 150 -31.27 18.17 3.25
CA ASN A 150 -31.64 17.97 4.67
C ASN A 150 -30.81 16.88 5.38
N ILE A 151 -29.57 16.66 4.96
CA ILE A 151 -28.67 15.68 5.59
C ILE A 151 -28.08 16.28 6.88
N ARG A 152 -27.81 17.59 6.85
CA ARG A 152 -27.24 18.33 7.99
C ARG A 152 -27.50 19.82 7.88
N ASP A 153 -27.53 20.49 9.02
CA ASP A 153 -27.73 21.94 9.12
C ASP A 153 -26.42 22.74 8.93
N ASP A 154 -25.29 22.22 9.45
CA ASP A 154 -23.98 22.88 9.40
C ASP A 154 -22.79 21.93 9.23
N PHE A 155 -21.59 22.48 9.04
CA PHE A 155 -20.33 21.73 8.93
C PHE A 155 -19.37 22.02 10.09
N ASN A 156 -19.88 22.36 11.28
CA ASN A 156 -19.10 22.68 12.47
C ASN A 156 -18.54 21.40 13.13
N ILE A 157 -17.81 20.63 12.34
CA ILE A 157 -17.18 19.39 12.73
C ILE A 157 -15.70 19.71 12.89
N PRO A 158 -15.09 19.49 14.07
CA PRO A 158 -13.68 19.81 14.29
C PRO A 158 -12.74 19.22 13.23
N LYS A 159 -13.04 18.01 12.74
CA LYS A 159 -12.26 17.34 11.69
C LYS A 159 -12.41 17.96 10.29
N TYR A 160 -13.52 18.66 10.00
CA TYR A 160 -13.64 19.43 8.76
C TYR A 160 -12.98 20.80 8.90
N HIS A 161 -13.01 21.40 10.10
CA HIS A 161 -12.28 22.62 10.37
C HIS A 161 -10.77 22.43 10.24
N SER A 162 -10.25 21.25 10.64
CA SER A 162 -8.81 20.97 10.56
C SER A 162 -8.24 21.03 9.14
N LEU A 163 -9.07 20.84 8.11
CA LEU A 163 -8.68 21.00 6.70
C LEU A 163 -8.00 22.35 6.42
N LEU A 164 -8.47 23.42 7.06
CA LEU A 164 -7.96 24.78 6.87
C LEU A 164 -6.50 24.91 7.31
N HIS A 165 -6.03 24.03 8.19
CA HIS A 165 -4.71 24.09 8.80
C HIS A 165 -3.67 23.21 8.09
N TYR A 166 -4.07 22.38 7.11
CA TYR A 166 -3.15 21.45 6.43
C TYR A 166 -2.08 22.17 5.64
N ILE A 167 -2.45 23.18 4.83
CA ILE A 167 -1.50 23.91 3.97
C ILE A 167 -0.46 24.63 4.84
N GLU A 168 -0.92 25.30 5.89
CA GLU A 168 -0.03 25.97 6.84
C GLU A 168 0.87 24.94 7.54
N SER A 169 0.31 23.85 8.07
CA SER A 169 1.09 22.79 8.71
C SER A 169 2.14 22.17 7.79
N ILE A 170 1.82 21.98 6.51
CA ILE A 170 2.78 21.45 5.54
C ILE A 170 3.95 22.42 5.34
N ARG A 171 3.69 23.73 5.29
CA ARG A 171 4.75 24.75 5.21
C ARG A 171 5.65 24.77 6.44
N TRP A 172 5.09 24.60 7.63
CA TRP A 172 5.85 24.69 8.89
C TRP A 172 6.56 23.39 9.25
N LEU A 173 5.94 22.24 9.03
CA LEU A 173 6.35 20.94 9.57
C LEU A 173 6.79 19.96 8.47
N GLY A 174 6.63 20.33 7.20
CA GLY A 174 6.87 19.46 6.05
C GLY A 174 5.67 18.56 5.73
N THR A 175 5.92 17.59 4.86
CA THR A 175 4.92 16.65 4.36
C THR A 175 4.31 15.80 5.48
N THR A 176 3.09 15.31 5.26
CA THR A 176 2.28 14.66 6.31
C THR A 176 2.82 13.32 6.78
N ASP A 177 3.73 12.71 6.03
CA ASP A 177 4.47 11.51 6.40
C ASP A 177 5.47 11.74 7.55
N ASN A 178 5.96 12.97 7.74
CA ASN A 178 6.92 13.32 8.81
C ASN A 178 6.32 13.25 10.23
N TYR A 179 5.00 13.40 10.37
CA TYR A 179 4.30 13.45 11.66
C TYR A 179 3.06 12.55 11.71
N ASN A 180 3.03 11.53 10.85
CA ASN A 180 1.96 10.54 10.82
C ASN A 180 1.94 9.67 12.09
N THR A 181 0.75 9.49 12.68
CA THR A 181 0.58 8.67 13.88
C THR A 181 0.74 7.17 13.65
N GLU A 182 0.74 6.69 12.40
CA GLU A 182 0.95 5.27 12.05
C GLU A 182 2.24 4.69 12.68
N ALA A 183 3.31 5.51 12.81
CA ALA A 183 4.55 5.07 13.46
C ALA A 183 4.34 4.78 14.96
N PHE A 184 3.62 5.65 15.66
CA PHE A 184 3.29 5.45 17.08
C PHE A 184 2.32 4.29 17.29
N GLU A 185 1.36 4.09 16.37
CA GLU A 185 0.47 2.92 16.40
C GLU A 185 1.24 1.59 16.24
N CYS A 186 2.26 1.56 15.38
CA CYS A 186 3.16 0.42 15.27
C CYS A 186 3.88 0.15 16.59
N LEU A 187 4.41 1.19 17.24
CA LEU A 187 5.07 1.06 18.54
C LEU A 187 4.11 0.56 19.64
N HIS A 188 2.82 0.89 19.59
CA HIS A 188 1.83 0.30 20.50
C HIS A 188 1.71 -1.22 20.37
N ILE A 189 1.96 -1.78 19.18
CA ILE A 189 1.97 -3.25 19.01
C ILE A 189 3.12 -3.85 19.81
N ASP A 190 4.33 -3.33 19.61
CA ASP A 190 5.54 -3.87 20.22
C ASP A 190 5.60 -3.56 21.72
N PHE A 191 5.29 -2.33 22.12
CA PHE A 191 5.46 -1.88 23.49
C PHE A 191 4.28 -2.19 24.42
N ALA A 192 3.04 -2.16 23.91
CA ALA A 192 1.88 -2.42 24.73
C ALA A 192 1.29 -3.81 24.48
N LYS A 193 0.94 -4.16 23.24
CA LYS A 193 0.21 -5.40 22.96
C LYS A 193 1.04 -6.64 23.24
N GLN A 194 2.29 -6.71 22.80
CA GLN A 194 3.14 -7.87 23.05
C GLN A 194 3.44 -8.05 24.55
N GLY A 195 3.75 -6.96 25.25
CA GLY A 195 3.89 -6.97 26.71
C GLY A 195 2.63 -7.46 27.42
N TRP A 196 1.45 -6.99 27.00
CA TRP A 196 0.17 -7.44 27.52
C TRP A 196 -0.06 -8.94 27.27
N HIS A 197 0.20 -9.42 26.05
CA HIS A 197 0.07 -10.84 25.69
C HIS A 197 1.02 -11.74 26.47
N ALA A 198 2.22 -11.25 26.79
CA ALA A 198 3.21 -11.95 27.61
C ALA A 198 2.91 -11.91 29.12
N SER A 199 1.99 -11.05 29.56
CA SER A 199 1.60 -10.93 30.96
C SER A 199 0.55 -11.98 31.35
N ASN A 200 0.39 -12.21 32.66
CA ASN A 200 -0.71 -13.02 33.19
C ASN A 200 -2.05 -12.24 33.30
N LYS A 201 -2.10 -10.99 32.81
CA LYS A 201 -3.25 -10.07 32.82
C LYS A 201 -3.76 -9.65 34.21
N ARG A 202 -3.03 -9.97 35.28
CA ARG A 202 -3.31 -9.55 36.66
C ARG A 202 -2.19 -8.64 37.13
N ASP A 203 -2.51 -7.41 37.53
CA ASP A 203 -1.47 -6.40 37.84
C ASP A 203 -0.39 -6.35 36.75
N HIS A 204 -0.84 -6.02 35.54
CA HIS A 204 -0.10 -6.25 34.32
C HIS A 204 0.93 -5.15 34.03
N PHE A 205 0.74 -3.92 34.52
CA PHE A 205 1.64 -2.79 34.24
C PHE A 205 3.10 -3.09 34.63
N PRO A 206 3.43 -3.56 35.85
CA PRO A 206 4.81 -3.90 36.20
C PRO A 206 5.38 -5.04 35.35
N GLN A 207 4.53 -5.99 34.93
CA GLN A 207 4.94 -7.11 34.09
C GLN A 207 5.27 -6.66 32.66
N MET A 208 4.45 -5.77 32.10
CA MET A 208 4.67 -5.17 30.79
C MET A 208 5.97 -4.36 30.76
N VAL A 209 6.20 -3.52 31.77
CA VAL A 209 7.46 -2.76 31.92
C VAL A 209 8.66 -3.70 32.04
N LYS A 210 8.57 -4.74 32.86
CA LYS A 210 9.64 -5.74 33.01
C LYS A 210 9.90 -6.52 31.72
N TRP A 211 8.86 -6.81 30.96
CA TRP A 211 8.98 -7.46 29.65
C TRP A 211 9.71 -6.53 28.66
N LEU A 212 9.33 -5.25 28.60
CA LEU A 212 9.99 -4.24 27.77
C LEU A 212 11.48 -4.10 28.08
N SER A 213 11.82 -3.92 29.36
CA SER A 213 13.23 -3.82 29.78
C SER A 213 14.05 -5.06 29.46
N ARG A 214 13.42 -6.23 29.31
CA ARG A 214 14.12 -7.45 28.86
C ARG A 214 14.34 -7.43 27.35
N GLN A 215 13.36 -7.01 26.56
CA GLN A 215 13.53 -6.88 25.10
C GLN A 215 14.62 -5.87 24.76
N GLU A 216 14.65 -4.71 25.42
CA GLU A 216 15.69 -3.69 25.22
C GLU A 216 17.10 -4.23 25.53
N LYS A 217 17.25 -5.01 26.60
CA LYS A 217 18.52 -5.64 26.97
C LYS A 217 18.98 -6.67 25.94
N VAL A 218 18.07 -7.49 25.44
CA VAL A 218 18.38 -8.49 24.39
C VAL A 218 18.79 -7.77 23.11
N ALA A 219 18.02 -6.77 22.66
CA ALA A 219 18.33 -5.98 21.47
C ALA A 219 19.69 -5.27 21.57
N SER A 220 20.00 -4.70 22.74
CA SER A 220 21.29 -4.05 23.01
C SER A 220 22.46 -5.05 22.93
N TYR A 221 22.26 -6.25 23.45
CA TYR A 221 23.27 -7.31 23.40
C TYR A 221 23.48 -7.85 21.98
N ASP A 222 22.40 -8.05 21.22
CA ASP A 222 22.48 -8.48 19.81
C ASP A 222 23.19 -7.43 18.94
N PHE A 223 22.93 -6.15 19.20
CA PHE A 223 23.66 -5.05 18.56
C PHE A 223 25.16 -5.10 18.89
N TYR A 224 25.51 -5.27 20.16
CA TYR A 224 26.90 -5.40 20.60
C TYR A 224 27.60 -6.59 19.94
N ARG A 225 26.95 -7.76 19.84
CA ARG A 225 27.48 -8.93 19.12
C ARG A 225 27.72 -8.62 17.65
N SER A 226 26.76 -8.03 16.97
CA SER A 226 26.90 -7.67 15.55
C SER A 226 28.02 -6.66 15.31
N TRP A 227 28.23 -5.73 16.24
CA TRP A 227 29.33 -4.79 16.20
C TRP A 227 30.69 -5.49 16.37
N MET A 228 30.81 -6.41 17.35
CA MET A 228 32.01 -7.22 17.55
C MET A 228 32.35 -8.10 16.33
N ASP A 229 31.35 -8.76 15.75
CA ASP A 229 31.55 -9.64 14.58
C ASP A 229 32.09 -8.88 13.35
N LYS A 230 31.70 -7.60 13.20
CA LYS A 230 32.25 -6.72 12.15
C LYS A 230 33.69 -6.30 12.44
N PHE A 231 33.99 -5.98 13.70
CA PHE A 231 35.33 -5.58 14.13
C PHE A 231 36.34 -6.72 13.96
N CYS A 232 35.96 -7.95 14.34
CA CYS A 232 36.80 -9.14 14.17
C CYS A 232 36.97 -9.56 12.70
N ALA A 233 36.07 -9.17 11.80
CA ALA A 233 36.20 -9.44 10.36
C ALA A 233 37.23 -8.51 9.68
N ASP A 234 37.44 -7.31 10.21
CA ASP A 234 38.40 -6.34 9.67
C ASP A 234 39.85 -6.59 10.16
N GLU A 235 40.05 -7.25 11.30
CA GLU A 235 41.40 -7.59 11.82
C GLU A 235 42.00 -8.91 11.27
N GLY A 236 41.27 -9.62 10.40
CA GLY A 236 41.68 -10.92 9.83
C GLY A 236 42.35 -10.88 8.45
N GLY A 237 42.64 -9.70 7.89
CA GLY A 237 43.24 -9.54 6.57
C GLY A 237 44.63 -8.91 6.62
N ASP A 238 45.68 -9.73 6.58
CA ASP A 238 47.07 -9.28 6.51
C ASP A 238 47.59 -9.19 5.06
N ASP A 239 48.18 -8.02 4.77
CA ASP A 239 49.18 -7.62 3.77
C ASP A 239 49.07 -7.95 2.25
N ASN A 240 48.82 -6.91 1.42
CA ASN A 240 49.84 -6.38 0.49
C ASN A 240 49.48 -5.04 -0.23
N LYS A 241 50.46 -4.13 -0.25
CA LYS A 241 50.72 -2.97 -1.16
C LYS A 241 49.93 -1.65 -1.02
N GLY A 242 50.49 -0.75 -0.20
CA GLY A 242 51.25 0.44 -0.63
C GLY A 242 50.64 1.45 -1.62
N GLY A 243 50.45 2.69 -1.14
CA GLY A 243 50.35 3.89 -1.97
C GLY A 243 49.59 5.03 -1.30
N ASN A 244 50.30 6.03 -0.77
CA ASN A 244 49.71 7.28 -0.28
C ASN A 244 49.05 8.07 -1.41
N THR A 245 47.77 8.40 -1.26
CA THR A 245 47.19 9.63 -1.79
C THR A 245 46.18 10.14 -0.78
N GLU A 246 46.38 11.37 -0.33
CA GLU A 246 45.40 12.13 0.45
C GLU A 246 44.06 12.12 -0.30
N GLN A 247 43.04 11.50 0.30
CA GLN A 247 41.66 11.68 -0.09
C GLN A 247 40.88 11.97 1.19
N GLU A 248 40.29 13.16 1.20
CA GLU A 248 39.27 13.58 2.14
C GLU A 248 38.32 12.41 2.40
N GLN A 249 38.27 11.93 3.65
CA GLN A 249 37.23 11.00 4.06
C GLN A 249 35.93 11.78 4.13
N GLU A 250 35.27 11.90 2.98
CA GLU A 250 33.81 11.95 2.91
C GLU A 250 33.29 10.86 3.85
N ILE A 251 32.53 11.29 4.85
CA ILE A 251 31.72 10.44 5.70
C ILE A 251 30.82 9.66 4.74
N ASN A 252 31.23 8.45 4.38
CA ASN A 252 30.60 7.65 3.35
C ASN A 252 29.20 7.25 3.83
N ILE A 253 28.23 8.02 3.35
CA ILE A 253 26.81 7.86 3.50
C ILE A 253 26.39 6.57 2.77
N LYS A 254 26.81 5.40 3.28
CA LYS A 254 26.32 4.09 2.85
C LYS A 254 24.80 3.94 3.07
N SER A 255 24.20 4.83 3.87
CA SER A 255 22.73 4.94 4.00
C SER A 255 22.06 5.50 2.73
N HIS A 256 22.71 6.38 1.95
CA HIS A 256 22.10 6.95 0.74
C HIS A 256 22.19 6.03 -0.46
N GLN A 257 23.21 5.17 -0.57
CA GLN A 257 23.24 4.12 -1.61
C GLN A 257 22.31 2.95 -1.27
N ALA A 258 22.11 2.63 0.01
CA ALA A 258 21.07 1.70 0.45
C ALA A 258 19.66 2.27 0.17
N TRP A 259 19.46 3.57 0.38
CA TRP A 259 18.20 4.24 0.06
C TRP A 259 17.96 4.36 -1.46
N ARG A 260 18.98 4.71 -2.26
CA ARG A 260 18.88 4.71 -3.74
C ARG A 260 18.66 3.30 -4.33
N ARG A 261 19.28 2.25 -3.77
CA ARG A 261 18.94 0.85 -4.13
C ARG A 261 17.55 0.43 -3.64
N SER A 262 17.05 1.02 -2.56
CA SER A 262 15.67 0.82 -2.12
C SER A 262 14.66 1.48 -3.07
N ILE A 263 14.99 2.64 -3.65
CA ILE A 263 14.17 3.33 -4.65
C ILE A 263 14.21 2.61 -6.01
N ALA A 264 15.37 2.09 -6.44
CA ALA A 264 15.46 1.25 -7.64
C ALA A 264 14.72 -0.10 -7.48
N ASN A 265 14.49 -0.56 -6.25
CA ASN A 265 13.67 -1.73 -5.93
C ASN A 265 12.19 -1.41 -5.68
N CYS A 266 11.74 -0.15 -5.85
CA CYS A 266 10.33 0.22 -5.67
C CYS A 266 9.39 -0.39 -6.74
N ALA A 267 9.93 -1.07 -7.74
CA ALA A 267 9.17 -1.83 -8.74
C ALA A 267 9.37 -3.36 -8.67
N GLN A 268 9.81 -3.92 -7.53
CA GLN A 268 9.85 -5.39 -7.40
C GLN A 268 8.45 -5.96 -7.20
N PHE A 269 7.88 -6.50 -8.27
CA PHE A 269 6.74 -7.43 -8.21
C PHE A 269 7.05 -8.55 -7.22
N LYS A 270 6.41 -8.53 -6.04
CA LYS A 270 6.49 -9.65 -5.09
C LYS A 270 5.50 -10.72 -5.53
N PHE A 271 5.98 -11.75 -6.21
CA PHE A 271 5.21 -12.97 -6.46
C PHE A 271 5.42 -13.99 -5.35
N ARG A 272 4.36 -14.74 -5.03
CA ARG A 272 4.39 -15.89 -4.11
C ARG A 272 3.97 -17.13 -4.90
N LEU A 273 4.88 -18.08 -4.97
CA LEU A 273 4.65 -19.40 -5.51
C LEU A 273 4.70 -20.44 -4.38
N ALA A 274 3.95 -21.52 -4.51
CA ALA A 274 4.04 -22.64 -3.56
C ALA A 274 5.44 -23.27 -3.64
N LYS A 275 6.03 -23.64 -2.49
CA LYS A 275 7.37 -24.24 -2.42
C LYS A 275 7.51 -25.53 -3.25
N SER A 276 6.41 -26.25 -3.43
CA SER A 276 6.36 -27.47 -4.22
C SER A 276 5.28 -27.35 -5.29
N PRO A 277 5.52 -27.85 -6.51
CA PRO A 277 4.53 -27.86 -7.57
C PRO A 277 3.35 -28.74 -7.21
N ALA A 278 2.18 -28.39 -7.75
CA ALA A 278 0.96 -29.16 -7.54
C ALA A 278 1.01 -30.49 -8.31
N GLU A 279 1.69 -30.50 -9.46
CA GLU A 279 1.95 -31.69 -10.26
C GLU A 279 3.43 -31.71 -10.68
N LEU A 280 4.17 -32.71 -10.19
CA LEU A 280 5.57 -32.93 -10.52
C LEU A 280 5.71 -33.65 -11.87
N SER A 281 6.65 -33.21 -12.70
CA SER A 281 7.05 -33.86 -13.96
C SER A 281 5.86 -34.27 -14.84
N LYS A 282 4.88 -33.38 -15.01
CA LYS A 282 3.72 -33.62 -15.87
C LYS A 282 4.14 -33.56 -17.33
N SER A 283 3.75 -34.57 -18.11
CA SER A 283 4.10 -34.60 -19.53
C SER A 283 3.44 -33.46 -20.31
N ILE A 284 4.16 -32.89 -21.28
CA ILE A 284 3.67 -31.78 -22.10
C ILE A 284 2.36 -32.15 -22.81
N SER A 285 2.25 -33.37 -23.34
CA SER A 285 1.01 -33.88 -23.96
C SER A 285 -0.18 -33.88 -22.99
N ARG A 286 0.07 -34.15 -21.70
CA ARG A 286 -0.98 -34.12 -20.68
C ARG A 286 -1.35 -32.69 -20.30
N ILE A 287 -0.40 -31.76 -20.28
CA ILE A 287 -0.67 -30.34 -20.06
C ILE A 287 -1.61 -29.80 -21.15
N LEU A 288 -1.31 -30.08 -22.42
CA LEU A 288 -2.13 -29.68 -23.57
C LEU A 288 -3.60 -30.10 -23.44
N VAL A 289 -3.82 -31.35 -23.03
CA VAL A 289 -5.17 -31.92 -22.91
C VAL A 289 -5.87 -31.44 -21.65
N THR A 290 -5.18 -31.44 -20.50
CA THR A 290 -5.82 -31.17 -19.20
C THR A 290 -6.09 -29.67 -18.99
N HIS A 291 -5.32 -28.78 -19.62
CA HIS A 291 -5.49 -27.32 -19.54
C HIS A 291 -6.11 -26.73 -20.82
N SER A 292 -6.48 -27.54 -21.82
CA SER A 292 -7.01 -27.09 -23.11
C SER A 292 -6.18 -25.99 -23.78
N ALA A 293 -4.85 -26.17 -23.80
CA ALA A 293 -3.90 -25.16 -24.27
C ALA A 293 -3.19 -25.61 -25.56
N PRO A 294 -3.87 -25.72 -26.71
CA PRO A 294 -3.30 -26.31 -27.94
C PRO A 294 -2.08 -25.54 -28.48
N GLY A 295 -1.97 -24.23 -28.19
CA GLY A 295 -0.84 -23.39 -28.60
C GLY A 295 0.36 -23.41 -27.65
N PHE A 296 0.27 -24.09 -26.50
CA PHE A 296 1.28 -24.02 -25.43
C PHE A 296 2.68 -24.38 -25.93
N VAL A 297 2.82 -25.48 -26.68
CA VAL A 297 4.13 -25.94 -27.18
C VAL A 297 4.75 -24.92 -28.14
N ALA A 298 3.95 -24.34 -29.04
CA ALA A 298 4.44 -23.34 -29.98
C ALA A 298 4.91 -22.07 -29.24
N GLN A 299 4.14 -21.62 -28.25
CA GLN A 299 4.46 -20.42 -27.49
C GLN A 299 5.64 -20.63 -26.55
N LEU A 300 5.75 -21.80 -25.92
CA LEU A 300 6.90 -22.17 -25.10
C LEU A 300 8.20 -22.15 -25.91
N LYS A 301 8.18 -22.68 -27.14
CA LYS A 301 9.36 -22.61 -28.03
C LYS A 301 9.74 -21.17 -28.38
N LEU A 302 8.75 -20.33 -28.69
CA LEU A 302 9.00 -18.92 -29.00
C LEU A 302 9.53 -18.15 -27.78
N PHE A 303 9.00 -18.44 -26.59
CA PHE A 303 9.46 -17.86 -25.32
C PHE A 303 10.89 -18.30 -24.99
N LEU A 304 11.22 -19.59 -25.10
CA LEU A 304 12.59 -20.05 -24.88
C LEU A 304 13.58 -19.44 -25.89
N ALA A 305 13.14 -19.22 -27.14
CA ALA A 305 13.95 -18.55 -28.15
C ALA A 305 14.13 -17.05 -27.85
N SER A 306 13.17 -16.37 -27.21
CA SER A 306 13.31 -14.96 -26.83
C SER A 306 14.28 -14.74 -25.66
N LEU A 307 14.53 -15.78 -24.85
CA LEU A 307 15.52 -15.74 -23.78
C LEU A 307 16.97 -15.90 -24.28
N LEU A 308 17.17 -16.22 -25.57
CA LEU A 308 18.51 -16.33 -26.14
C LEU A 308 19.16 -14.95 -26.31
N PRO A 309 20.45 -14.80 -26.00
CA PRO A 309 21.17 -13.55 -26.18
C PRO A 309 21.19 -13.12 -27.66
N PRO A 310 21.40 -11.82 -27.97
CA PRO A 310 21.25 -11.27 -29.33
C PRO A 310 22.12 -11.96 -30.39
N ASN A 311 23.27 -12.50 -29.99
CA ASN A 311 24.21 -13.24 -30.82
C ASN A 311 23.76 -14.68 -31.15
N GLN A 312 22.71 -15.18 -30.50
CA GLN A 312 22.11 -16.51 -30.69
C GLN A 312 20.62 -16.40 -31.05
N ALA A 313 20.15 -15.22 -31.45
CA ALA A 313 18.75 -14.99 -31.79
C ALA A 313 18.31 -15.89 -32.95
N VAL A 314 17.27 -16.69 -32.71
CA VAL A 314 16.72 -17.63 -33.69
C VAL A 314 15.47 -17.03 -34.32
N ASN A 315 15.33 -17.17 -35.64
CA ASN A 315 14.12 -16.76 -36.35
C ASN A 315 12.89 -17.56 -35.88
N LYS A 316 11.71 -16.94 -35.89
CA LYS A 316 10.46 -17.57 -35.41
C LYS A 316 10.16 -18.93 -36.04
N LEU A 317 10.40 -19.09 -37.33
CA LEU A 317 10.17 -20.36 -38.05
C LEU A 317 11.08 -21.47 -37.52
N THR A 318 12.37 -21.18 -37.39
CA THR A 318 13.37 -22.11 -36.86
C THR A 318 13.10 -22.46 -35.39
N ALA A 319 12.62 -21.50 -34.59
CA ALA A 319 12.21 -21.76 -33.20
C ALA A 319 11.01 -22.71 -33.13
N LEU A 320 10.01 -22.58 -34.01
CA LEU A 320 8.84 -23.45 -34.04
C LEU A 320 9.17 -24.88 -34.49
N GLU A 321 10.12 -25.03 -35.40
CA GLU A 321 10.60 -26.33 -35.92
C GLU A 321 11.52 -27.07 -34.93
N SER A 322 12.17 -26.34 -34.02
CA SER A 322 13.06 -26.94 -33.01
C SER A 322 12.34 -27.91 -32.06
N SER A 323 13.02 -28.97 -31.62
CA SER A 323 12.51 -29.86 -30.57
C SER A 323 12.79 -29.28 -29.18
N LEU A 324 11.88 -29.50 -28.23
CA LEU A 324 12.13 -29.14 -26.83
C LEU A 324 13.10 -30.17 -26.21
N PRO A 325 14.07 -29.74 -25.39
CA PRO A 325 15.03 -30.65 -24.77
C PRO A 325 14.44 -31.47 -23.62
N PHE A 326 13.17 -31.25 -23.26
CA PHE A 326 12.45 -31.93 -22.20
C PHE A 326 11.03 -32.30 -22.64
N SER A 327 10.47 -33.35 -22.03
CA SER A 327 9.13 -33.88 -22.33
C SER A 327 8.12 -33.68 -21.19
N SER A 328 8.59 -33.20 -20.02
CA SER A 328 7.79 -32.95 -18.83
C SER A 328 8.17 -31.63 -18.16
N LEU A 329 7.22 -31.06 -17.42
CA LEU A 329 7.35 -29.83 -16.66
C LEU A 329 6.68 -29.97 -15.29
N ASP A 330 7.21 -29.25 -14.31
CA ASP A 330 6.54 -29.05 -13.02
C ASP A 330 5.46 -27.97 -13.18
N VAL A 331 4.25 -28.26 -12.70
CA VAL A 331 3.08 -27.39 -12.91
C VAL A 331 2.56 -26.85 -11.58
N TRP A 332 2.44 -25.52 -11.53
CA TRP A 332 1.76 -24.80 -10.47
C TRP A 332 0.43 -24.27 -10.99
N HIS A 333 -0.67 -24.63 -10.32
CA HIS A 333 -2.02 -24.18 -10.70
C HIS A 333 -2.34 -22.75 -10.27
N GLN A 334 -1.53 -22.18 -9.37
CA GLN A 334 -1.80 -20.88 -8.75
C GLN A 334 -0.50 -20.10 -8.60
N LEU A 335 -0.52 -18.87 -9.11
CA LEU A 335 0.50 -17.85 -8.85
C LEU A 335 -0.19 -16.69 -8.14
N LYS A 336 0.35 -16.28 -6.99
CA LYS A 336 -0.13 -15.08 -6.31
C LYS A 336 0.85 -13.96 -6.59
N PHE A 337 0.38 -12.81 -7.01
CA PHE A 337 1.24 -11.64 -7.15
C PHE A 337 0.61 -10.44 -6.48
N ARG A 338 1.49 -9.51 -6.09
CA ARG A 338 1.11 -8.25 -5.48
C ARG A 338 1.32 -7.16 -6.53
N PRO A 339 0.25 -6.67 -7.21
CA PRO A 339 0.39 -5.54 -8.08
C PRO A 339 0.90 -4.33 -7.31
N PHE A 340 1.60 -3.42 -8.00
CA PHE A 340 2.04 -2.16 -7.43
C PHE A 340 0.80 -1.40 -6.90
N ASN A 341 0.79 -1.09 -5.61
CA ASN A 341 -0.21 -0.20 -5.05
C ASN A 341 0.23 1.22 -5.38
N LEU A 342 -0.68 2.04 -5.92
CA LEU A 342 -0.43 3.46 -6.19
C LEU A 342 0.01 4.29 -4.95
N SER A 343 -0.01 3.70 -3.75
CA SER A 343 0.43 4.29 -2.48
C SER A 343 1.19 3.25 -1.65
N ASP A 344 2.46 3.53 -1.34
CA ASP A 344 3.49 2.57 -0.87
C ASP A 344 3.28 1.94 0.53
N ASN A 345 2.26 2.33 1.30
CA ASN A 345 2.11 1.90 2.70
C ASN A 345 1.12 0.76 2.97
N ASP A 346 0.47 0.18 1.97
CA ASP A 346 -0.51 -0.88 2.21
C ASP A 346 0.17 -2.23 2.44
N SER A 347 0.56 -2.55 3.68
CA SER A 347 0.96 -3.91 4.11
C SER A 347 -0.10 -4.97 3.76
N ASN A 348 -1.38 -4.56 3.71
CA ASN A 348 -2.57 -5.30 3.29
C ASN A 348 -2.94 -5.15 1.79
N SER A 349 -1.97 -5.01 0.88
CA SER A 349 -2.25 -5.01 -0.57
C SER A 349 -3.19 -6.14 -0.99
N VAL A 350 -4.10 -5.85 -1.92
CA VAL A 350 -4.85 -6.88 -2.63
C VAL A 350 -3.86 -7.84 -3.28
N GLN A 351 -3.90 -9.12 -2.89
CA GLN A 351 -3.15 -10.18 -3.56
C GLN A 351 -4.01 -10.69 -4.71
N GLU A 352 -3.52 -10.53 -5.93
CA GLU A 352 -4.16 -11.14 -7.08
C GLU A 352 -3.71 -12.59 -7.20
N VAL A 353 -4.66 -13.48 -7.52
CA VAL A 353 -4.40 -14.91 -7.67
C VAL A 353 -4.71 -15.30 -9.10
N ILE A 354 -3.66 -15.56 -9.87
CA ILE A 354 -3.74 -16.13 -11.21
C ILE A 354 -3.93 -17.62 -11.05
N LYS A 355 -4.98 -18.16 -11.69
CA LYS A 355 -5.28 -19.59 -11.68
C LYS A 355 -5.25 -20.16 -13.09
N ALA A 356 -4.62 -21.33 -13.19
CA ALA A 356 -4.75 -22.24 -14.31
C ALA A 356 -5.51 -23.48 -13.80
N ILE A 357 -6.84 -23.48 -13.85
CA ILE A 357 -7.68 -24.55 -13.31
C ILE A 357 -7.90 -25.64 -14.37
N LEU A 358 -7.65 -26.89 -13.98
CA LEU A 358 -7.80 -28.07 -14.82
C LEU A 358 -9.27 -28.33 -15.19
N ILE A 359 -9.48 -28.98 -16.33
CA ILE A 359 -10.76 -29.66 -16.60
C ILE A 359 -10.91 -30.81 -15.59
N SER A 360 -11.98 -30.78 -14.80
CA SER A 360 -12.27 -31.81 -13.79
C SER A 360 -13.72 -32.25 -13.88
N LYS A 361 -14.07 -33.34 -13.18
CA LYS A 361 -15.46 -33.83 -13.11
C LYS A 361 -16.47 -32.79 -12.60
N HIS A 362 -16.00 -31.72 -11.94
CA HIS A 362 -16.82 -30.66 -11.35
C HIS A 362 -16.70 -29.30 -12.07
N SER A 363 -15.86 -29.17 -13.09
CA SER A 363 -15.73 -27.93 -13.88
C SER A 363 -15.44 -28.29 -15.34
N SER A 364 -16.44 -28.07 -16.20
CA SER A 364 -16.38 -28.34 -17.64
C SER A 364 -15.69 -27.22 -18.45
N ILE A 365 -15.42 -26.08 -17.83
CA ILE A 365 -14.76 -24.94 -18.48
C ILE A 365 -13.36 -24.79 -17.86
N PRO A 366 -12.27 -24.93 -18.66
CA PRO A 366 -10.92 -24.60 -18.21
C PRO A 366 -10.84 -23.10 -17.93
N ARG A 367 -10.35 -22.72 -16.74
CA ARG A 367 -10.08 -21.31 -16.42
C ARG A 367 -8.59 -21.05 -16.58
N PHE A 368 -8.25 -20.18 -17.53
CA PHE A 368 -6.90 -19.68 -17.75
C PHE A 368 -6.92 -18.16 -17.56
N ASP A 369 -6.49 -17.70 -16.38
CA ASP A 369 -6.39 -16.27 -16.13
C ASP A 369 -5.26 -15.69 -17.00
N THR A 370 -5.58 -14.69 -17.83
CA THR A 370 -4.59 -14.03 -18.69
C THR A 370 -3.98 -12.84 -17.95
N VAL A 371 -2.65 -12.72 -18.04
CA VAL A 371 -1.91 -11.60 -17.45
C VAL A 371 -1.18 -10.88 -18.56
N LEU A 372 -1.30 -9.55 -18.57
CA LEU A 372 -0.48 -8.69 -19.42
C LEU A 372 0.78 -8.32 -18.63
N VAL A 373 1.94 -8.71 -19.14
CA VAL A 373 3.25 -8.41 -18.54
C VAL A 373 3.89 -7.30 -19.37
N LEU A 374 4.32 -6.23 -18.69
CA LEU A 374 5.15 -5.19 -19.28
C LEU A 374 6.57 -5.74 -19.42
N ASP A 375 7.04 -5.90 -20.66
CA ASP A 375 8.29 -6.60 -21.01
C ASP A 375 9.44 -5.64 -21.37
N SER A 376 9.24 -4.32 -21.25
CA SER A 376 10.28 -3.31 -21.51
C SER A 376 10.09 -2.06 -20.66
N ASP A 377 11.19 -1.31 -20.48
CA ASP A 377 11.20 -0.01 -19.77
C ASP A 377 10.38 1.07 -20.49
N GLU A 378 10.02 0.84 -21.75
CA GLU A 378 9.20 1.72 -22.60
C GLU A 378 7.69 1.40 -22.49
N ALA A 379 7.32 0.32 -21.80
CA ALA A 379 5.95 -0.15 -21.75
C ALA A 379 5.13 0.66 -20.73
N GLU A 380 4.17 1.45 -21.21
CA GLU A 380 3.30 2.28 -20.38
C GLU A 380 2.07 1.52 -19.87
N SER A 381 1.67 1.77 -18.62
CA SER A 381 0.48 1.16 -17.99
C SER A 381 -0.86 1.72 -18.51
N THR A 382 -0.83 2.68 -19.43
CA THR A 382 -1.97 3.52 -19.82
C THR A 382 -2.72 3.02 -21.07
N ALA A 383 -2.12 2.14 -21.88
CA ALA A 383 -2.78 1.49 -23.02
C ALA A 383 -1.98 0.28 -23.54
N VAL A 384 -2.62 -0.61 -24.30
CA VAL A 384 -1.94 -1.72 -25.01
C VAL A 384 -1.19 -1.17 -26.23
N GLN A 385 -0.14 -0.38 -26.01
CA GLN A 385 0.78 0.07 -27.05
C GLN A 385 2.15 -0.53 -26.77
N GLY A 386 2.49 -1.59 -27.48
CA GLY A 386 3.71 -2.37 -27.27
C GLY A 386 3.62 -3.76 -27.90
N ARG A 387 4.74 -4.48 -27.95
CA ARG A 387 4.79 -5.85 -28.48
C ARG A 387 4.24 -6.80 -27.41
N THR A 388 2.95 -7.10 -27.48
CA THR A 388 2.29 -8.01 -26.53
C THR A 388 2.87 -9.42 -26.68
N GLN A 389 3.66 -9.88 -25.70
CA GLN A 389 3.99 -11.29 -25.56
C GLN A 389 2.90 -11.93 -24.69
N ILE A 390 2.05 -12.76 -25.32
CA ILE A 390 1.10 -13.58 -24.57
C ILE A 390 1.90 -14.78 -24.04
N ILE A 391 2.31 -14.70 -22.79
CA ILE A 391 2.90 -15.82 -22.07
C ILE A 391 1.73 -16.68 -21.58
N PHE A 392 1.64 -17.91 -22.11
CA PHE A 392 0.71 -18.93 -21.63
C PHE A 392 1.35 -19.74 -20.51
#